data_AF-A0A2V6K4Y1-F1
#
_entry.id   AF-A0A2V6K4Y1-F1
#
_cell.length_a   1.000
_cell.length_b   1.000
_cell.length_c   1.000
_cell.angle_alpha   90.00
_cell.angle_beta   90.00
_cell.angle_gamma   90.00
#
_symmetry.space_group_name_H-M   'P 1'
#
loop_
_entity.id
_entity.type
_entity.pdbx_description
1 polymer ?
#
loop_
_entity_poly.entity_id
_entity_poly.type
_entity_poly.pdbx_seq_one_letter_code
_entity_poly.pdbx_strand_id
1 'polypeptide(L)'
;MFLPIRRAFGVWIALGLLGIAPLSAIAVSPADKFPKSCVWRVTNAKAPFYLVGSIHALSKSDYPLPSAYEIALKDSKRFVFEFDPNRGAEFERKFEAAAKYPPGTDIRSKIDPELLAWLRKNILTIKVEPRR
;
A
#
# COMPACT_ATOMS: atom_id res chain seq x y z
N MET A 1 -58.29 38.08 13.76
CA MET A 1 -58.12 39.26 12.89
C MET A 1 -57.76 38.72 11.51
N PHE A 2 -58.76 38.61 10.64
CA PHE A 2 -58.62 38.19 9.24
C PHE A 2 -58.44 39.42 8.37
N LEU A 3 -57.54 39.38 7.40
CA LEU A 3 -57.68 40.07 6.11
C LEU A 3 -56.72 39.43 5.08
N PRO A 4 -57.23 38.78 4.02
CA PRO A 4 -56.44 38.28 2.90
C PRO A 4 -56.36 39.35 1.80
N ILE A 5 -55.17 39.62 1.28
CA ILE A 5 -54.99 40.50 0.11
C ILE A 5 -55.05 39.64 -1.16
N ARG A 6 -56.02 39.96 -2.01
CA ARG A 6 -56.27 39.36 -3.32
C ARG A 6 -55.39 40.01 -4.39
N ARG A 7 -54.92 39.14 -5.31
CA ARG A 7 -54.79 39.30 -6.78
C ARG A 7 -53.79 40.33 -7.31
N ALA A 8 -52.85 39.83 -8.11
CA ALA A 8 -52.81 40.15 -9.54
C ALA A 8 -52.05 39.05 -10.30
N PHE A 9 -52.77 38.37 -11.19
CA PHE A 9 -52.18 37.62 -12.32
C PHE A 9 -51.52 38.65 -13.22
N GLY A 10 -50.19 38.62 -13.32
CA GLY A 10 -49.41 39.52 -14.15
C GLY A 10 -48.35 38.71 -14.89
N VAL A 11 -48.69 38.37 -16.13
CA VAL A 11 -47.81 37.79 -17.14
C VAL A 11 -46.50 38.58 -17.21
N TRP A 12 -45.39 37.96 -16.88
CA TRP A 12 -44.06 38.35 -17.36
C TRP A 12 -43.49 37.21 -18.17
N ILE A 13 -43.95 37.12 -19.42
CA ILE A 13 -43.16 36.47 -20.47
C ILE A 13 -42.10 37.49 -20.90
N ALA A 14 -40.88 36.98 -21.08
CA ALA A 14 -39.74 37.57 -21.74
C ALA A 14 -38.97 38.66 -20.97
N LEU A 15 -37.90 38.23 -20.29
CA LEU A 15 -36.55 38.66 -20.65
C LEU A 15 -35.52 37.80 -19.92
N GLY A 16 -34.50 37.33 -20.64
CA GLY A 16 -33.24 36.88 -20.02
C GLY A 16 -32.95 35.38 -20.06
N LEU A 17 -32.99 34.77 -21.24
CA LEU A 17 -32.08 33.68 -21.58
C LEU A 17 -30.63 34.22 -21.51
N LEU A 18 -30.06 34.35 -20.31
CA LEU A 18 -28.62 34.56 -20.15
C LEU A 18 -28.18 34.16 -18.73
N GLY A 19 -27.68 32.94 -18.61
CA GLY A 19 -27.14 32.47 -17.33
C GLY A 19 -26.80 30.99 -17.29
N ILE A 20 -26.48 30.35 -18.43
CA ILE A 20 -25.79 29.07 -18.39
C ILE A 20 -24.33 29.40 -18.10
N ALA A 21 -23.98 29.51 -16.82
CA ALA A 21 -22.59 29.50 -16.41
C ALA A 21 -21.99 28.17 -16.88
N PRO A 22 -20.90 28.14 -17.65
CA PRO A 22 -20.24 26.88 -17.93
C PRO A 22 -19.75 26.34 -16.59
N LEU A 23 -20.28 25.17 -16.20
CA LEU A 23 -19.74 24.37 -15.12
C LEU A 23 -18.32 23.99 -15.56
N SER A 24 -17.33 24.82 -15.23
CA SER A 24 -15.92 24.50 -15.45
C SER A 24 -15.67 23.16 -14.79
N ALA A 25 -15.43 22.13 -15.61
CA ALA A 25 -14.93 20.86 -15.12
C ALA A 25 -13.63 21.16 -14.36
N ILE A 26 -13.66 20.98 -13.04
CA ILE A 26 -12.43 20.96 -12.24
C ILE A 26 -11.62 19.82 -12.82
N ALA A 27 -10.55 20.17 -13.55
CA ALA A 27 -9.58 19.18 -14.00
C ALA A 27 -9.06 18.49 -12.74
N VAL A 28 -9.49 17.24 -12.53
CA VAL A 28 -8.90 16.38 -11.52
C VAL A 28 -7.44 16.25 -11.92
N SER A 29 -6.55 16.86 -11.12
CA SER A 29 -5.12 16.68 -11.30
C SER A 29 -4.85 15.18 -11.34
N PRO A 30 -3.96 14.70 -12.24
CA PRO A 30 -3.54 13.32 -12.22
C PRO A 30 -3.13 12.98 -10.79
N ALA A 31 -3.70 11.92 -10.20
CA ALA A 31 -3.27 11.48 -8.89
C ALA A 31 -1.76 11.29 -8.96
N ASP A 32 -1.01 12.06 -8.16
CA ASP A 32 0.43 11.88 -8.04
C ASP A 32 0.66 10.41 -7.77
N LYS A 33 1.41 9.75 -8.66
CA LYS A 33 1.82 8.37 -8.41
C LYS A 33 2.74 8.42 -7.21
N PHE A 34 2.19 8.18 -6.03
CA PHE A 34 2.99 8.04 -4.83
C PHE A 34 4.08 7.00 -5.13
N PRO A 35 5.34 7.27 -4.78
CA PRO A 35 6.39 6.28 -4.89
C PRO A 35 5.91 4.99 -4.22
N LYS A 36 6.06 3.86 -4.91
CA LYS A 36 5.64 2.56 -4.40
C LYS A 36 6.26 2.38 -3.01
N SER A 37 5.42 2.17 -2.00
CA SER A 37 5.84 1.93 -0.64
C SER A 37 5.17 0.67 -0.11
N CYS A 38 5.83 -0.01 0.81
CA CYS A 38 5.29 -1.18 1.49
C CYS A 38 4.66 -0.77 2.83
N VAL A 39 3.91 0.33 2.83
CA VAL A 39 3.22 0.87 4.00
C VAL A 39 1.73 0.91 3.70
N TRP A 40 0.93 0.22 4.52
CA TRP A 40 -0.51 0.17 4.41
C TRP A 40 -1.17 0.69 5.67
N ARG A 41 -2.19 1.54 5.52
CA ARG A 41 -3.04 1.95 6.64
C ARG A 41 -4.25 1.04 6.73
N VAL A 42 -4.37 0.30 7.82
CA VAL A 42 -5.53 -0.54 8.11
C VAL A 42 -6.54 0.29 8.91
N THR A 43 -7.67 0.60 8.29
CA THR A 43 -8.72 1.44 8.90
C THR A 43 -9.93 0.64 9.39
N ASN A 44 -10.16 -0.56 8.85
CA ASN A 44 -11.25 -1.44 9.25
C ASN A 44 -10.86 -2.32 10.47
N ALA A 45 -10.50 -1.67 11.57
CA ALA A 45 -10.14 -2.32 12.84
C ALA A 45 -10.60 -1.45 14.01
N LYS A 46 -10.75 -2.06 15.20
CA LYS A 46 -11.14 -1.32 16.43
C LYS A 46 -10.23 -0.12 16.73
N ALA A 47 -8.95 -0.26 16.39
CA ALA A 47 -7.98 0.83 16.37
C ALA A 47 -7.24 0.79 15.02
N PRO A 48 -7.23 1.89 14.24
CA PRO A 48 -6.45 1.95 13.00
C PRO A 48 -4.96 1.78 13.29
N PHE A 49 -4.26 1.10 12.39
CA PHE A 49 -2.81 0.91 12.49
C PHE A 49 -2.16 0.92 11.12
N TYR A 50 -0.84 1.04 11.11
CA TYR A 50 -0.03 0.93 9.91
C TYR A 50 0.64 -0.44 9.90
N LEU A 51 0.63 -1.11 8.75
CA LEU A 51 1.41 -2.30 8.48
C LEU A 51 2.55 -1.93 7.55
N VAL A 52 3.77 -2.28 7.95
CA VAL A 52 4.97 -2.11 7.14
C VAL A 52 5.56 -3.50 6.93
N GLY A 53 5.79 -3.87 5.67
CA GLY A 53 6.30 -5.21 5.33
C GLY A 53 7.46 -5.17 4.35
N SER A 54 8.59 -5.77 4.72
CA SER A 54 9.70 -6.08 3.80
C SER A 54 10.41 -7.34 4.30
N ILE A 55 10.85 -8.20 3.38
CA ILE A 55 11.71 -9.36 3.70
C ILE A 55 13.20 -9.05 3.45
N HIS A 56 13.64 -7.81 3.71
CA HIS A 56 15.03 -7.39 3.56
C HIS A 56 15.40 -6.34 4.61
N ALA A 57 16.62 -6.44 5.14
CA ALA A 57 17.24 -5.33 5.83
C ALA A 57 17.60 -4.25 4.79
N LEU A 58 17.21 -3.00 5.05
CA LEU A 58 17.54 -1.88 4.18
C LEU A 58 19.02 -1.51 4.34
N SER A 59 19.65 -1.21 3.21
CA SER A 59 20.99 -0.63 3.12
C SER A 59 20.95 0.90 3.24
N LYS A 60 22.11 1.54 3.38
CA LYS A 60 22.19 3.01 3.40
C LYS A 60 21.72 3.67 2.11
N SER A 61 21.88 3.02 0.96
CA SER A 61 21.46 3.54 -0.35
C SER A 61 19.94 3.52 -0.56
N ASP A 62 19.19 2.82 0.30
CA ASP A 62 17.73 2.76 0.20
C ASP A 62 17.04 4.01 0.80
N TYR A 63 17.82 4.95 1.35
CA TYR A 63 17.34 6.20 1.94
C TYR A 63 17.47 7.39 0.97
N PRO A 64 16.58 8.40 1.05
CA PRO A 64 15.46 8.50 1.99
C PRO A 64 14.29 7.59 1.62
N LEU A 65 13.56 7.10 2.63
CA LEU A 65 12.38 6.29 2.40
C LEU A 65 11.23 7.14 1.81
N PRO A 66 10.31 6.51 1.06
CA PRO A 66 9.06 7.16 0.64
C PRO A 66 8.33 7.83 1.81
N SER A 67 7.66 8.96 1.53
CA SER A 67 6.99 9.78 2.55
C SER A 67 5.95 9.03 3.40
N ALA A 68 5.39 7.93 2.89
CA ALA A 68 4.47 7.08 3.64
C ALA A 68 5.09 6.50 4.93
N TYR A 69 6.39 6.22 4.94
CA TYR A 69 7.09 5.74 6.14
C TYR A 69 7.12 6.82 7.23
N GLU A 70 7.46 8.05 6.85
CA GLU A 70 7.49 9.20 7.76
C GLU A 70 6.10 9.51 8.34
N ILE A 71 5.05 9.43 7.52
CA ILE A 71 3.66 9.61 7.97
C ILE A 71 3.30 8.54 9.00
N ALA A 72 3.52 7.26 8.67
CA ALA A 72 3.21 6.16 9.58
C ALA A 72 4.00 6.24 10.89
N LEU A 73 5.28 6.65 10.84
CA LEU A 73 6.13 6.81 12.01
C LEU A 73 5.61 7.91 12.94
N LYS A 74 5.29 9.09 12.38
CA LYS A 74 4.80 10.25 13.15
C LYS A 74 3.41 10.03 13.75
N ASP A 75 2.54 9.32 13.04
CA ASP A 75 1.18 9.01 13.51
C ASP A 75 1.16 7.90 14.59
N SER A 76 2.22 7.11 14.69
CA SER A 76 2.27 5.93 15.55
C SER A 76 2.81 6.26 16.95
N LYS A 77 2.05 5.88 17.97
CA LYS A 77 2.48 5.99 19.39
C LYS A 77 3.23 4.76 19.91
N ARG A 78 3.13 3.64 19.21
CA ARG A 78 3.69 2.35 19.59
C ARG A 78 4.18 1.61 18.36
N PHE A 79 5.26 0.87 18.52
CA PHE A 79 5.83 0.01 17.50
C PHE A 79 5.73 -1.44 17.95
N VAL A 80 5.25 -2.29 17.05
CA VAL A 80 5.19 -3.74 17.24
C VAL A 80 5.97 -4.36 16.11
N PHE A 81 6.92 -5.21 16.46
CA PHE A 81 7.77 -5.91 15.52
C PHE A 81 7.45 -7.41 15.58
N GLU A 82 7.61 -8.11 14.46
CA GLU A 82 7.41 -9.57 14.37
C GLU A 82 8.42 -10.34 15.23
N PHE A 83 9.57 -9.73 15.53
CA PHE A 83 10.61 -10.26 16.41
C PHE A 83 11.20 -9.14 17.26
N ASP A 84 11.91 -9.53 18.34
CA ASP A 84 12.66 -8.58 19.16
C ASP A 84 13.95 -8.15 18.43
N PRO A 85 14.08 -6.86 18.02
CA PRO A 85 15.24 -6.39 17.27
C PRO A 85 16.56 -6.52 18.05
N ASN A 86 16.52 -6.67 19.38
CA ASN A 86 17.71 -6.88 20.21
C ASN A 86 18.20 -8.33 20.21
N ARG A 87 17.44 -9.25 19.60
CA ARG A 87 17.75 -10.70 19.57
C ARG A 87 18.05 -11.18 18.15
N GLY A 88 18.75 -10.35 17.36
CA GLY A 88 19.06 -10.61 15.95
C GLY A 88 19.69 -11.98 15.67
N ALA A 89 20.72 -12.37 16.43
CA ALA A 89 21.41 -13.65 16.24
C ALA A 89 20.50 -14.87 16.48
N GLU A 90 19.58 -14.76 17.45
CA GLU A 90 18.60 -15.83 17.69
C GLU A 90 17.55 -15.88 16.59
N PHE A 91 17.07 -14.71 16.14
CA PHE A 91 16.16 -14.62 15.01
C PHE A 91 16.78 -15.25 13.76
N GLU A 92 18.02 -14.88 13.42
CA GLU A 92 18.76 -15.44 12.27
C GLU A 92 18.87 -16.97 12.35
N ARG A 93 19.28 -17.51 13.51
CA ARG A 93 19.36 -18.97 13.71
C ARG A 93 18.01 -19.66 13.54
N LYS A 94 16.93 -19.11 14.10
CA LYS A 94 15.58 -19.68 13.98
C LYS A 94 15.05 -19.56 12.55
N PHE A 95 15.28 -18.41 11.92
CA PHE A 95 14.89 -18.14 10.55
C PHE A 95 15.60 -19.10 9.59
N GLU A 96 16.92 -19.27 9.70
CA GLU A 96 17.67 -20.22 8.87
C GLU A 96 17.19 -21.66 9.03
N ALA A 97 16.86 -22.07 10.26
CA ALA A 97 16.33 -23.40 10.52
C ALA A 97 14.95 -23.59 9.88
N ALA A 98 14.09 -22.57 9.93
CA ALA A 98 12.75 -22.59 9.34
C ALA A 98 12.76 -22.44 7.81
N ALA A 99 13.76 -21.77 7.25
CA ALA A 99 13.89 -21.52 5.81
C ALA A 99 14.42 -22.74 5.02
N LYS A 100 14.77 -23.84 5.69
CA LYS A 100 15.29 -25.07 5.09
C LYS A 100 14.28 -26.20 5.21
N TYR A 101 14.17 -27.02 4.17
CA TYR A 101 13.44 -28.28 4.27
C TYR A 101 14.18 -29.27 5.20
N PRO A 102 13.47 -30.21 5.83
CA PRO A 102 14.09 -31.31 6.55
C PRO A 102 15.05 -32.11 5.66
N PRO A 103 16.07 -32.78 6.23
CA PRO A 103 16.96 -33.65 5.46
C PRO A 103 16.19 -34.66 4.60
N GLY A 104 16.59 -34.80 3.34
CA GLY A 104 15.94 -35.69 2.37
C GLY A 104 14.70 -35.11 1.68
N THR A 105 14.27 -33.90 2.06
CA THR A 105 13.18 -33.17 1.39
C THR A 105 13.74 -31.92 0.74
N ASP A 106 13.26 -31.58 -0.44
CA ASP A 106 13.52 -30.28 -1.06
C ASP A 106 12.35 -29.84 -1.94
N ILE A 107 12.49 -28.66 -2.55
CA ILE A 107 11.45 -28.04 -3.37
C ILE A 107 10.94 -28.97 -4.49
N ARG A 108 11.78 -29.85 -5.04
CA ARG A 108 11.42 -30.80 -6.11
C ARG A 108 10.32 -31.77 -5.67
N SER A 109 10.22 -32.04 -4.36
CA SER A 109 9.20 -32.91 -3.78
C SER A 109 7.91 -32.19 -3.35
N LYS A 110 7.87 -30.85 -3.47
CA LYS A 110 6.79 -30.01 -2.92
C LYS A 110 6.01 -29.22 -3.96
N ILE A 111 6.50 -29.15 -5.19
CA ILE A 111 5.83 -28.45 -6.27
C ILE A 111 5.70 -29.35 -7.49
N ASP A 112 4.73 -29.03 -8.33
CA ASP A 112 4.49 -29.75 -9.58
C ASP A 112 5.74 -29.74 -10.49
N PRO A 113 6.09 -30.85 -11.14
CA PRO A 113 7.25 -30.93 -12.03
C PRO A 113 7.26 -29.91 -13.17
N GLU A 114 6.10 -29.59 -13.74
CA GLU A 114 5.95 -28.58 -14.80
C GLU A 114 6.24 -27.18 -14.25
N LEU A 115 5.71 -26.87 -13.06
CA LEU A 115 6.00 -25.62 -12.37
C LEU A 115 7.49 -25.51 -12.04
N LEU A 116 8.13 -26.58 -11.56
CA LEU A 116 9.58 -26.59 -11.30
C LEU A 116 10.38 -26.33 -12.57
N ALA A 117 10.01 -26.96 -13.69
CA ALA A 117 10.67 -26.74 -14.98
C ALA A 117 10.52 -25.29 -15.44
N TRP A 118 9.33 -24.71 -15.27
CA TRP A 118 9.09 -23.30 -15.55
C TRP A 118 9.94 -22.39 -14.66
N LEU A 119 9.99 -22.63 -13.35
CA LEU A 119 10.79 -21.81 -12.43
C LEU A 119 12.27 -21.83 -12.78
N ARG A 120 12.83 -23.00 -13.13
CA ARG A 120 14.24 -23.11 -13.57
C ARG A 120 14.57 -22.30 -14.81
N LYS A 121 13.60 -22.17 -15.74
CA LYS A 121 13.77 -21.38 -16.97
C LYS A 121 13.66 -19.88 -16.72
N ASN A 122 12.89 -19.46 -15.70
CA ASN A 122 12.49 -18.06 -15.52
C ASN A 122 13.11 -17.37 -14.29
N ILE A 123 13.54 -18.13 -13.28
CA ILE A 123 14.24 -17.60 -12.10
C ILE A 123 15.75 -17.65 -12.37
N LEU A 124 16.23 -16.70 -13.17
CA LEU A 124 17.66 -16.43 -13.33
C LEU A 124 17.98 -15.05 -12.76
N THR A 125 18.22 -14.95 -11.45
CA THR A 125 18.88 -13.75 -10.88
C THR A 125 19.54 -13.93 -9.51
N ILE A 126 20.20 -15.06 -9.24
CA ILE A 126 21.29 -15.05 -8.25
C ILE A 126 22.47 -15.81 -8.85
N LYS A 127 23.48 -15.07 -9.32
CA LYS A 127 24.81 -15.65 -9.56
C LYS A 127 25.37 -16.06 -8.21
N VAL A 128 25.21 -17.32 -7.83
CA VAL A 128 25.91 -17.88 -6.67
C VAL A 128 27.35 -18.11 -7.12
N GLU A 129 28.28 -17.25 -6.67
CA GLU A 129 29.71 -17.52 -6.79
C GLU A 129 30.00 -18.89 -6.14
N PRO A 130 30.71 -19.81 -6.82
CA PRO A 130 31.07 -21.08 -6.23
C PRO A 130 31.95 -20.83 -5.00
N ARG A 131 31.46 -21.26 -3.83
CA ARG A 131 32.19 -21.20 -2.57
C ARG A 131 33.53 -21.95 -2.73
N ARG A 132 34.64 -21.25 -2.48
CA ARG A 132 35.97 -21.84 -2.31
C ARG A 132 36.02 -22.74 -1.08
#